data_AF-A0A6I0SFG2-F1
#
_entry.id   AF-A0A6I0SFG2-F1
#
_cell.length_a   1.000
_cell.length_b   1.000
_cell.length_c   1.000
_cell.angle_alpha   90.00
_cell.angle_beta   90.00
_cell.angle_gamma   90.00
#
_symmetry.space_group_name_H-M   'P 1'
#
loop_
_entity.id
_entity.type
_entity.pdbx_description
1 polymer ?
#
loop_
_entity_poly.entity_id
_entity_poly.type
_entity_poly.pdbx_seq_one_letter_code
_entity_poly.pdbx_strand_id
1 'polypeptide(L)'
;DLHFLASRMDTSKLDLILVEGFKHEEIAKIVLFRDGAGHRPEELVIDRHVIAVASDVSLNLDVALLDINDVGGLADFVVEWMQNQDG
;
A
#
# COMPACT_ATOMS: atom_id res chain seq x y z
N ASP A 1 -16.66 -8.40 3.53
CA ASP A 1 -16.00 -9.05 2.39
C ASP A 1 -15.66 -7.95 1.38
N LEU A 2 -14.37 -7.72 1.17
CA LEU A 2 -13.86 -6.69 0.27
C LEU A 2 -14.30 -6.94 -1.18
N HIS A 3 -14.20 -8.18 -1.66
CA HIS A 3 -14.50 -8.52 -3.05
C HIS A 3 -15.97 -8.27 -3.37
N PHE A 4 -16.86 -8.56 -2.43
CA PHE A 4 -18.27 -8.21 -2.56
C PHE A 4 -18.48 -6.69 -2.72
N LEU A 5 -17.85 -5.87 -1.87
CA LEU A 5 -17.97 -4.40 -1.96
C LEU A 5 -17.42 -3.86 -3.29
N ALA A 6 -16.25 -4.35 -3.70
CA ALA A 6 -15.63 -3.98 -4.98
C ALA A 6 -16.55 -4.35 -6.17
N SER A 7 -17.21 -5.51 -6.12
CA SER A 7 -18.14 -5.95 -7.18
C SER A 7 -19.38 -5.06 -7.37
N ARG A 8 -19.68 -4.19 -6.39
CA ARG A 8 -20.79 -3.23 -6.47
C ARG A 8 -20.42 -1.94 -7.20
N MET A 9 -19.13 -1.74 -7.51
CA MET A 9 -18.64 -0.60 -8.27
C MET A 9 -18.71 -0.87 -9.77
N ASP A 10 -18.97 0.18 -10.55
CA ASP A 10 -18.94 0.12 -12.01
C ASP A 10 -17.48 0.24 -12.50
N THR A 11 -16.83 -0.89 -12.68
CA THR A 11 -15.41 -0.97 -13.08
C THR A 11 -15.15 -0.45 -14.48
N SER A 12 -16.18 -0.23 -15.31
CA SER A 12 -16.00 0.43 -16.62
C SER A 12 -15.64 1.92 -16.51
N LYS A 13 -15.72 2.49 -15.31
CA LYS A 13 -15.47 3.90 -15.01
C LYS A 13 -14.36 4.14 -14.00
N LEU A 14 -13.65 3.09 -13.59
CA LEU A 14 -12.63 3.15 -12.55
C LEU A 14 -11.38 2.43 -13.01
N ASP A 15 -10.23 3.10 -12.89
CA ASP A 15 -8.93 2.51 -13.16
C ASP A 15 -8.27 1.95 -11.88
N LEU A 16 -8.68 2.45 -10.71
CA LEU A 16 -8.12 2.05 -9.41
C LEU A 16 -9.18 2.13 -8.29
N ILE A 17 -9.15 1.15 -7.37
CA ILE A 17 -9.90 1.18 -6.12
C ILE A 17 -8.91 1.22 -4.96
N LEU A 18 -8.91 2.31 -4.19
CA LEU A 18 -8.16 2.40 -2.94
C LEU A 18 -8.97 1.79 -1.80
N VAL A 19 -8.33 0.91 -1.03
CA VAL A 19 -8.93 0.22 0.11
C VAL A 19 -8.21 0.66 1.37
N GLU A 20 -8.93 1.28 2.29
CA GLU A 20 -8.45 1.56 3.64
C GLU A 20 -9.05 0.54 4.62
N GLY A 21 -8.22 -0.02 5.50
CA GLY A 21 -8.60 -1.11 6.40
C GLY A 21 -8.27 -2.47 5.81
N PHE A 22 -9.04 -3.51 6.17
CA PHE A 22 -8.92 -4.85 5.57
C PHE A 22 -7.51 -5.47 5.62
N LYS A 23 -6.79 -5.28 6.74
CA LYS A 23 -5.36 -5.68 6.88
C LYS A 23 -5.06 -7.14 6.50
N HIS A 24 -6.02 -8.04 6.70
CA HIS A 24 -5.90 -9.47 6.45
C HIS A 24 -6.24 -9.92 5.02
N GLU A 25 -6.72 -9.02 4.15
CA GLU A 25 -7.03 -9.37 2.76
C GLU A 25 -5.74 -9.61 1.97
N GLU A 26 -5.80 -10.57 1.05
CA GLU A 26 -4.71 -10.99 0.16
C GLU A 26 -4.62 -10.11 -1.09
N ILE A 27 -4.55 -8.78 -0.88
CA ILE A 27 -4.42 -7.78 -1.94
C ILE A 27 -3.12 -7.00 -1.79
N ALA A 28 -2.63 -6.43 -2.90
CA ALA A 28 -1.49 -5.53 -2.90
C ALA A 28 -1.73 -4.37 -1.92
N LYS A 29 -0.77 -4.11 -1.03
CA LYS A 29 -0.91 -3.10 0.02
C LYS A 29 0.38 -2.31 0.24
N ILE A 30 0.21 -1.02 0.57
CA ILE A 30 1.28 -0.16 1.07
C ILE A 30 1.09 -0.04 2.59
N VAL A 31 2.11 -0.43 3.36
CA VAL A 31 2.08 -0.33 4.82
C VAL A 31 2.59 1.05 5.24
N LEU A 32 1.94 1.67 6.22
CA LEU A 32 2.35 2.97 6.75
C LEU A 32 3.03 2.78 8.10
N PHE A 33 4.20 3.40 8.29
CA PHE A 33 4.91 3.43 9.56
C PHE A 33 5.27 4.87 9.94
N ARG A 34 4.98 5.27 11.19
CA ARG A 34 5.49 6.51 11.77
C ARG A 34 6.13 6.22 13.12
N ASP A 35 7.38 6.61 13.30
CA ASP A 35 8.11 6.37 14.55
C ASP A 35 7.40 7.02 15.76
N GLY A 36 6.81 8.21 15.55
CA GLY A 36 6.03 8.92 16.56
C GLY A 36 4.68 8.29 16.95
N ALA A 37 4.26 7.18 16.31
CA ALA A 37 2.98 6.52 16.58
C ALA A 37 3.02 5.54 17.76
N GLY A 38 4.18 5.35 18.41
CA GLY A 38 4.35 4.49 19.59
C GLY A 38 4.47 2.99 19.28
N HIS A 39 4.65 2.63 18.01
CA HIS A 39 4.94 1.27 17.55
C HIS A 39 6.40 1.17 17.16
N ARG A 40 7.00 0.00 17.37
CA ARG A 40 8.38 -0.24 16.95
C ARG A 40 8.43 -0.82 15.54
N PRO A 41 9.49 -0.55 14.75
CA PRO A 41 9.63 -1.12 13.42
C PRO A 41 9.54 -2.65 13.37
N GLU A 42 9.97 -3.35 14.43
CA GLU A 42 9.91 -4.81 14.51
C GLU A 42 8.48 -5.36 14.61
N GLU A 43 7.50 -4.51 14.92
CA GLU A 43 6.08 -4.87 14.94
C GLU A 43 5.44 -4.83 13.53
N LEU A 44 6.18 -4.34 12.52
CA LEU A 44 5.69 -4.31 11.14
C LEU A 44 5.57 -5.72 10.57
N VAL A 45 4.35 -6.06 10.14
CA VAL A 45 4.07 -7.31 9.44
C VAL A 45 4.14 -7.05 7.94
N ILE A 46 5.18 -7.57 7.30
CA ILE A 46 5.41 -7.49 5.86
C ILE A 46 5.10 -8.86 5.26
N ASP A 47 3.85 -9.02 4.79
CA ASP A 47 3.40 -10.23 4.09
C ASP A 47 3.70 -10.16 2.59
N ARG A 48 3.49 -11.28 1.86
CA ARG A 48 3.78 -11.38 0.41
C ARG A 48 3.04 -10.39 -0.48
N HIS A 49 1.99 -9.75 0.02
CA HIS A 49 1.18 -8.78 -0.71
C HIS A 49 1.59 -7.32 -0.39
N VAL A 50 2.53 -7.11 0.54
CA VAL A 50 3.09 -5.77 0.78
C VAL A 50 4.02 -5.43 -0.36
N ILE A 51 3.66 -4.40 -1.14
CA ILE A 51 4.45 -3.93 -2.28
C ILE A 51 5.41 -2.79 -1.91
N ALA A 52 5.10 -2.06 -0.84
CA ALA A 52 5.94 -1.00 -0.29
C ALA A 52 5.60 -0.71 1.18
N VAL A 53 6.53 -0.06 1.87
CA VAL A 53 6.30 0.61 3.15
C VAL A 53 6.55 2.10 2.98
N ALA A 54 5.61 2.93 3.42
CA ALA A 54 5.80 4.38 3.51
C ALA A 54 6.14 4.74 4.95
N SER A 55 7.28 5.40 5.16
CA SER A 55 7.79 5.72 6.50
C SER A 55 8.40 7.12 6.60
N ASP A 56 8.40 7.68 7.82
CA ASP A 56 9.14 8.89 8.17
C ASP A 56 10.56 8.60 8.70
N VAL A 57 10.95 7.34 8.78
CA VAL A 57 12.30 6.89 9.17
C VAL A 57 12.85 5.85 8.19
N SER A 58 14.17 5.71 8.17
CA SER A 58 14.80 4.66 7.37
C SER A 58 14.60 3.29 7.99
N LEU A 59 14.13 2.34 7.18
CA LEU A 59 13.89 0.94 7.56
C LEU A 59 14.66 0.03 6.61
N ASN A 60 15.24 -1.05 7.12
CA ASN A 60 15.92 -2.05 6.30
C ASN A 60 14.92 -3.16 5.92
N LEU A 61 14.32 -3.06 4.73
CA LEU A 61 13.22 -3.91 4.27
C LEU A 61 13.53 -4.51 2.89
N ASP A 62 12.92 -5.66 2.60
CA ASP A 62 13.04 -6.34 1.29
C ASP A 62 12.10 -5.75 0.21
N VAL A 63 11.23 -4.80 0.60
CA VAL A 63 10.27 -4.11 -0.27
C VAL A 63 10.63 -2.64 -0.40
N ALA A 64 10.03 -1.94 -1.38
CA ALA A 64 10.27 -0.51 -1.58
C ALA A 64 9.96 0.30 -0.30
N LEU A 65 10.85 1.21 0.06
CA LEU A 65 10.67 2.17 1.15
C LEU A 65 10.43 3.56 0.56
N LEU A 66 9.28 4.16 0.89
CA LEU A 66 8.84 5.46 0.41
C LEU A 66 8.82 6.46 1.56
N ASP A 67 9.07 7.75 1.29
CA ASP A 67 8.86 8.80 2.29
C ASP A 67 7.36 9.03 2.46
N ILE A 68 6.84 8.78 3.66
CA ILE A 68 5.40 8.97 3.97
C ILE A 68 4.95 10.44 3.85
N ASN A 69 5.89 11.39 3.83
CA ASN A 69 5.60 12.81 3.68
C ASN A 69 5.75 13.29 2.23
N ASP A 70 6.24 12.45 1.32
CA ASP A 70 6.29 12.73 -0.12
C ASP A 70 5.07 12.15 -0.84
N VAL A 71 3.98 12.90 -0.83
CA VAL A 71 2.73 12.51 -1.50
C VAL A 71 2.91 12.37 -3.02
N GLY A 72 3.79 13.18 -3.63
CA GLY A 72 4.07 13.12 -5.06
C GLY A 72 4.75 11.80 -5.43
N GLY A 73 5.84 11.46 -4.74
CA GLY A 73 6.53 10.19 -4.92
C GLY A 73 5.65 8.97 -4.62
N LEU A 74 4.76 9.06 -3.63
CA LEU A 74 3.80 7.99 -3.35
C LEU A 74 2.81 7.78 -4.51
N ALA A 75 2.32 8.87 -5.10
CA ALA A 75 1.41 8.80 -6.24
C ALA A 75 2.11 8.23 -7.48
N ASP A 76 3.35 8.67 -7.75
CA ASP A 76 4.16 8.17 -8.86
C ASP A 76 4.42 6.67 -8.72
N PHE A 77 4.75 6.20 -7.51
CA PHE A 77 4.91 4.77 -7.23
C PHE A 77 3.63 3.96 -7.53
N VAL A 78 2.46 4.45 -7.14
CA VAL A 78 1.18 3.76 -7.40
C VAL A 78 0.93 3.68 -8.91
N VAL A 79 1.19 4.75 -9.66
CA VAL A 79 1.02 4.77 -11.13
C VAL A 79 1.97 3.77 -11.80
N GLU A 80 3.25 3.74 -11.40
CA GLU A 80 4.22 2.79 -11.94
C GLU A 80 3.82 1.34 -11.61
N TRP A 81 3.38 1.08 -10.38
CA TRP A 81 2.88 -0.23 -9.98
C TRP A 81 1.68 -0.67 -10.82
N MET A 82 0.70 0.22 -11.06
CA MET A 82 -0.47 -0.06 -11.88
C MET A 82 -0.10 -0.46 -13.32
N GLN A 83 0.82 0.29 -13.95
CA GLN A 83 1.28 -0.01 -15.30
C GLN A 83 1.94 -1.39 -15.43
N ASN A 84 2.55 -1.88 -14.36
CA ASN A 84 3.14 -3.22 -14.30
C ASN A 84 2.11 -4.34 -14.05
N GLN A 85 0.86 -4.03 -13.69
CA GLN A 85 -0.21 -5.03 -13.55
C GLN A 85 -0.95 -5.30 -14.87
N ASP A 86 -0.94 -4.36 -15.82
CA ASP A 86 -1.63 -4.46 -17.11
C ASP A 86 -0.85 -5.28 -18.17
N GLY A 87 0.21 -5.98 -17.75
CA GLY A 87 1.11 -6.78 -18.58
C GLY A 87 0.81 -8.28 -18.61
#